data_AF-A0A939NXM2-F1
#
_entry.id   AF-A0A939NXM2-F1
#
_cell.length_a   1.000
_cell.length_b   1.000
_cell.length_c   1.000
_cell.angle_alpha   90.00
_cell.angle_beta   90.00
_cell.angle_gamma   90.00
#
_symmetry.space_group_name_H-M   'P 1'
#
loop_
_entity.id
_entity.type
_entity.pdbx_description
1 polymer ?
#
loop_
_entity_poly.entity_id
_entity_poly.type
_entity_poly.pdbx_seq_one_letter_code
_entity_poly.pdbx_strand_id
1 'polypeptide(L)'
;MDRKAFYDTLRGSVLFPNGFSTDQVKGIEALLDAAKSLAADEMAYVLATAYHKTATTMEPIAEYGKGKGRKYGVPGRNGGQVPHGRGFVQTTWDPNYERTDRELGLGGRLIASYNLLLTDIAIAAQPRAYSPPILIPPEE
;
A
#
# COMPACT_ATOMS: atom_id res chain seq x y z
N MET A 1 9.93 -9.53 17.01
CA MET A 1 9.72 -10.71 16.15
C MET A 1 11.07 -11.22 15.69
N ASP A 2 11.27 -12.53 15.63
CA ASP A 2 12.45 -13.13 14.99
C ASP A 2 12.25 -13.16 13.47
N ARG A 3 12.96 -12.27 12.75
CA ARG A 3 12.88 -12.15 11.29
C ARG A 3 13.37 -13.41 10.57
N LYS A 4 14.43 -14.04 11.08
CA LYS A 4 15.00 -15.23 10.45
C LYS A 4 13.98 -16.38 10.50
N ALA A 5 13.42 -16.63 11.68
CA ALA A 5 12.39 -17.66 11.86
C ALA A 5 11.14 -17.39 11.00
N PHE A 6 10.73 -16.12 10.89
CA PHE A 6 9.62 -15.71 10.03
C PHE A 6 9.87 -16.05 8.54
N TYR A 7 10.99 -15.64 7.97
CA TYR A 7 11.30 -15.94 6.57
C TYR A 7 11.56 -17.43 6.32
N ASP A 8 12.20 -18.12 7.28
CA ASP A 8 12.43 -19.56 7.16
C ASP A 8 11.11 -20.34 7.15
N THR A 9 10.09 -19.88 7.88
CA THR A 9 8.74 -20.48 7.88
C THR A 9 8.01 -20.27 6.56
N LEU A 10 8.15 -19.09 5.94
CA LEU A 10 7.44 -18.75 4.71
C LEU A 10 8.14 -19.26 3.44
N ARG A 11 9.46 -19.47 3.47
CA ARG A 11 10.24 -19.91 2.31
C ARG A 11 9.79 -21.32 1.88
N GLY A 12 9.36 -21.46 0.63
CA GLY A 12 8.87 -22.74 0.08
C GLY A 12 7.44 -23.08 0.51
N SER A 13 6.75 -22.16 1.20
CA SER A 13 5.33 -22.30 1.51
C SER A 13 4.46 -22.10 0.27
N VAL A 14 3.16 -22.38 0.39
CA VAL A 14 2.16 -22.09 -0.66
C VAL A 14 2.13 -20.61 -1.06
N LEU A 15 2.46 -19.70 -0.14
CA LEU A 15 2.48 -18.26 -0.43
C LEU A 15 3.77 -17.84 -1.16
N PHE A 16 4.89 -18.50 -0.89
CA PHE A 16 6.20 -18.18 -1.47
C PHE A 16 6.92 -19.46 -1.90
N PRO A 17 6.40 -20.19 -2.91
CA PRO A 17 6.92 -21.50 -3.29
C PRO A 17 8.34 -21.44 -3.84
N ASN A 18 8.71 -20.29 -4.41
CA ASN A 18 10.03 -20.04 -5.01
C ASN A 18 10.92 -19.15 -4.13
N GLY A 19 10.55 -18.93 -2.86
CA GLY A 19 11.21 -17.97 -1.99
C GLY A 19 10.87 -16.52 -2.33
N PHE A 20 11.82 -15.61 -2.13
CA PHE A 20 11.61 -14.17 -2.20
C PHE A 20 12.64 -13.50 -3.12
N SER A 21 12.19 -12.55 -3.92
CA SER A 21 13.09 -11.56 -4.53
C SER A 21 13.61 -10.57 -3.49
N THR A 22 14.69 -9.87 -3.80
CA THR A 22 15.22 -8.79 -2.95
C THR A 22 14.17 -7.71 -2.70
N ASP A 23 13.35 -7.38 -3.70
CA ASP A 23 12.35 -6.31 -3.57
C ASP A 23 11.12 -6.77 -2.78
N GLN A 24 10.71 -8.04 -2.91
CA GLN A 24 9.75 -8.68 -2.01
C GLN A 24 10.19 -8.58 -0.55
N VAL A 25 11.47 -8.89 -0.26
CA VAL A 25 12.02 -8.78 1.09
C VAL A 25 11.95 -7.34 1.59
N LYS A 26 12.35 -6.35 0.80
CA LYS A 26 12.27 -4.93 1.18
C LYS A 26 10.86 -4.51 1.56
N GLY A 27 9.86 -4.91 0.78
CA GLY A 27 8.47 -4.56 1.07
C GLY A 27 7.93 -5.27 2.31
N ILE A 28 8.23 -6.55 2.47
CA ILE A 28 7.86 -7.29 3.69
C ILE A 28 8.51 -6.65 4.93
N GLU A 29 9.80 -6.31 4.88
CA GLU A 29 10.48 -5.64 6.00
C GLU A 29 9.83 -4.30 6.33
N ALA A 30 9.54 -3.46 5.33
CA ALA A 30 8.87 -2.17 5.54
C ALA A 30 7.51 -2.33 6.22
N LEU A 31 6.70 -3.31 5.80
CA LEU A 31 5.41 -3.62 6.42
C LEU A 31 5.56 -4.09 7.86
N LEU A 32 6.50 -4.99 8.11
CA LEU A 32 6.73 -5.53 9.43
C LEU A 32 7.29 -4.47 10.41
N ASP A 33 8.13 -3.55 9.93
CA ASP A 33 8.66 -2.44 10.72
C ASP A 33 7.56 -1.44 11.06
N ALA A 34 6.69 -1.14 10.08
CA ALA A 34 5.59 -0.21 10.28
C ALA A 34 4.48 -0.80 11.18
N ALA A 35 4.29 -2.12 11.14
CA ALA A 35 3.32 -2.85 11.96
C ALA A 35 3.86 -3.32 13.33
N LYS A 36 5.10 -2.97 13.72
CA LYS A 36 5.77 -3.55 14.90
C LYS A 36 5.05 -3.36 16.24
N SER A 37 4.17 -2.35 16.34
CA SER A 37 3.38 -2.07 17.53
C SER A 37 2.00 -2.74 17.55
N LEU A 38 1.62 -3.40 16.45
CA LEU A 38 0.35 -4.09 16.33
C LEU A 38 0.42 -5.49 16.95
N ALA A 39 -0.75 -6.05 17.28
CA ALA A 39 -0.85 -7.45 17.64
C ALA A 39 -0.52 -8.36 16.44
N ALA A 40 -0.21 -9.63 16.71
CA ALA A 40 0.27 -10.55 15.68
C ALA A 40 -0.80 -10.83 14.60
N ASP A 41 -2.07 -10.88 14.97
CA ASP A 41 -3.22 -11.03 14.08
C ASP A 41 -3.44 -9.79 13.20
N GLU A 42 -3.32 -8.59 13.76
CA GLU A 42 -3.36 -7.34 13.01
C GLU A 42 -2.20 -7.23 12.01
N MET A 43 -0.99 -7.61 12.41
CA MET A 43 0.17 -7.65 11.53
C MET A 43 -0.02 -8.69 10.41
N ALA A 44 -0.58 -9.87 10.72
CA ALA A 44 -0.91 -10.87 9.72
C ALA A 44 -1.95 -10.33 8.72
N TYR A 45 -2.95 -9.58 9.18
CA TYR A 45 -3.93 -8.93 8.33
C TYR A 45 -3.29 -7.89 7.38
N VAL A 46 -2.36 -7.07 7.87
CA VAL A 46 -1.60 -6.10 7.06
C VAL A 46 -0.81 -6.80 5.96
N LEU A 47 -0.08 -7.87 6.30
CA LEU A 47 0.71 -8.66 5.35
C LEU A 47 -0.17 -9.36 4.31
N ALA A 48 -1.26 -9.99 4.75
CA ALA A 48 -2.20 -10.67 3.85
C ALA A 48 -2.87 -9.67 2.88
N THR A 49 -3.24 -8.49 3.38
CA THR A 49 -3.80 -7.41 2.56
C THR A 49 -2.80 -6.95 1.51
N ALA A 50 -1.56 -6.67 1.92
CA ALA A 50 -0.50 -6.29 1.00
C ALA A 50 -0.26 -7.37 -0.07
N TYR A 51 -0.20 -8.64 0.32
CA TYR A 51 -0.01 -9.77 -0.59
C TYR A 51 -1.09 -9.81 -1.68
N HIS A 52 -2.37 -9.71 -1.30
CA HIS A 52 -3.46 -9.74 -2.26
C HIS A 52 -3.55 -8.47 -3.13
N LYS A 53 -3.32 -7.29 -2.54
CA LYS A 53 -3.47 -6.01 -3.23
C LYS A 53 -2.32 -5.69 -4.17
N THR A 54 -1.16 -6.31 -3.97
CA THR A 54 0.05 -6.09 -4.78
C THR A 54 0.30 -7.21 -5.79
N ALA A 55 -0.71 -8.04 -6.08
CA ALA A 55 -0.55 -9.21 -6.95
C ALA A 55 0.64 -10.10 -6.53
N THR A 56 0.81 -10.31 -5.21
CA THR A 56 1.85 -11.14 -4.58
C THR A 56 3.29 -10.61 -4.69
N THR A 57 3.50 -9.45 -5.32
CA THR A 57 4.84 -8.85 -5.41
C THR A 57 5.34 -8.36 -4.06
N MET A 58 4.45 -8.14 -3.09
CA MET A 58 4.80 -7.53 -1.79
C MET A 58 5.56 -6.22 -1.98
N GLU A 59 5.24 -5.48 -3.04
CA GLU A 59 5.82 -4.18 -3.37
C GLU A 59 4.70 -3.14 -3.58
N PRO A 60 4.94 -1.86 -3.31
CA PRO A 60 4.02 -0.80 -3.70
C PRO A 60 3.86 -0.76 -5.22
N ILE A 61 2.64 -0.98 -5.73
CA ILE A 61 2.38 -0.97 -7.18
C ILE A 61 1.33 0.07 -7.56
N ALA A 62 1.35 0.46 -8.83
CA ALA A 62 0.27 1.21 -9.45
C ALA A 62 -0.81 0.26 -9.98
N GLU A 63 -2.07 0.65 -9.84
CA GLU A 63 -3.22 -0.07 -10.40
C GLU A 63 -3.05 -0.30 -11.92
N TYR A 64 -3.19 -1.55 -12.34
CA TYR A 64 -3.21 -1.88 -13.77
C TYR A 64 -4.41 -1.21 -14.46
N GLY A 65 -4.15 -0.56 -15.60
CA GLY A 65 -5.17 0.20 -16.31
C GLY A 65 -5.48 1.58 -15.71
N LYS A 66 -4.89 1.94 -14.56
CA LYS A 66 -4.90 3.29 -13.98
C LYS A 66 -6.31 3.92 -13.90
N GLY A 67 -7.31 3.14 -13.51
CA GLY A 67 -8.69 3.62 -13.43
C GLY A 67 -9.39 3.85 -14.77
N LYS A 68 -8.89 3.34 -15.91
CA LYS A 68 -9.54 3.50 -17.22
C LYS A 68 -11.02 3.13 -17.16
N GLY A 69 -11.89 4.07 -17.53
CA GLY A 69 -13.35 3.90 -17.49
C GLY A 69 -13.99 4.13 -16.12
N ARG A 70 -13.22 4.53 -15.10
CA ARG A 70 -13.71 4.90 -13.77
C ARG A 70 -13.67 6.42 -13.60
N LYS A 71 -14.54 6.94 -12.73
CA LYS A 71 -14.59 8.38 -12.38
C LYS A 71 -13.27 8.88 -11.79
N TYR A 72 -12.56 8.07 -11.01
CA TYR A 72 -11.23 8.42 -10.48
C TYR A 72 -10.08 8.25 -11.50
N GLY A 73 -10.37 7.74 -12.70
CA GLY A 73 -9.39 7.51 -13.76
C GLY A 73 -9.13 8.72 -14.66
N VAL A 74 -9.66 9.89 -14.30
CA VAL A 74 -9.42 11.16 -14.99
C VAL A 74 -8.63 12.11 -14.09
N PRO A 75 -8.01 13.17 -14.63
CA PRO A 75 -7.34 14.20 -13.84
C PRO A 75 -8.21 14.73 -12.70
N GLY A 76 -7.67 14.67 -11.48
CA GLY A 76 -8.32 15.11 -10.25
C GLY A 76 -8.00 16.56 -9.86
N ARG A 77 -8.48 16.98 -8.69
CA ARG A 77 -8.35 18.36 -8.19
C ARG A 77 -6.95 18.71 -7.69
N ASN A 78 -6.12 17.72 -7.39
CA ASN A 78 -4.77 17.91 -6.86
C ASN A 78 -3.74 18.01 -7.98
N GLY A 79 -3.71 19.17 -8.64
CA GLY A 79 -2.76 19.47 -9.72
C GLY A 79 -2.98 18.64 -10.99
N GLY A 80 -4.20 18.14 -11.23
CA GLY A 80 -4.52 17.33 -12.41
C GLY A 80 -3.98 15.90 -12.37
N GLN A 81 -3.46 15.45 -11.22
CA GLN A 81 -3.02 14.07 -11.06
C GLN A 81 -4.20 13.10 -11.15
N VAL A 82 -4.00 11.93 -11.75
CA VAL A 82 -5.03 10.89 -11.82
C VAL A 82 -5.00 10.04 -10.53
N PRO A 83 -6.06 10.06 -9.71
CA PRO A 83 -6.11 9.35 -8.43
C PRO A 83 -6.46 7.85 -8.56
N HIS A 84 -5.78 7.15 -9.47
CA HIS A 84 -5.83 5.69 -9.55
C HIS A 84 -5.07 5.02 -8.38
N GLY A 85 -5.27 3.71 -8.21
CA GLY A 85 -4.66 2.95 -7.12
C GLY A 85 -3.14 3.03 -7.10
N ARG A 86 -2.56 3.28 -5.93
CA ARG A 86 -1.11 3.20 -5.66
C ARG A 86 -0.85 2.61 -4.27
N GLY A 87 0.37 2.09 -4.10
CA GLY A 87 0.85 1.58 -2.82
C GLY A 87 0.36 0.18 -2.49
N PHE A 88 0.69 -0.28 -1.28
CA PHE A 88 0.30 -1.61 -0.79
C PHE A 88 -1.21 -1.80 -0.65
N VAL A 89 -1.97 -0.72 -0.46
CA VAL A 89 -3.43 -0.77 -0.26
C VAL A 89 -4.26 -0.26 -1.43
N GLN A 90 -3.61 0.13 -2.53
CA GLN A 90 -4.28 0.67 -3.72
C GLN A 90 -5.16 1.89 -3.39
N THR A 91 -4.56 2.94 -2.81
CA THR A 91 -5.24 4.22 -2.53
C THR A 91 -5.75 4.83 -3.83
N THR A 92 -7.06 5.02 -3.94
CA THR A 92 -7.79 5.61 -5.08
C THR A 92 -8.54 6.85 -4.62
N TRP A 93 -8.92 7.74 -5.54
CA TRP A 93 -9.66 8.99 -5.28
C TRP A 93 -8.89 10.09 -4.53
N ASP A 94 -9.03 11.34 -5.00
CA ASP A 94 -8.39 12.51 -4.38
C ASP A 94 -8.64 12.64 -2.86
N PRO A 95 -9.89 12.49 -2.35
CA PRO A 95 -10.15 12.60 -0.91
C PRO A 95 -9.37 11.57 -0.08
N ASN A 96 -9.10 10.38 -0.61
CA ASN A 96 -8.32 9.38 0.12
C ASN A 96 -6.84 9.75 0.13
N TYR A 97 -6.28 10.28 -0.96
CA TYR A 97 -4.90 10.79 -0.96
C TYR A 97 -4.73 11.97 0.01
N GLU A 98 -5.68 12.91 0.03
CA GLU A 98 -5.69 14.03 0.97
C GLU A 98 -5.79 13.56 2.43
N ARG A 99 -6.66 12.58 2.69
CA ARG A 99 -6.80 11.97 4.00
C ARG A 99 -5.50 11.29 4.43
N THR A 100 -4.90 10.48 3.55
CA THR A 100 -3.62 9.80 3.82
C THR A 100 -2.51 10.80 4.10
N ASP A 101 -2.40 11.88 3.32
CA ASP A 101 -1.41 12.94 3.54
C ASP A 101 -1.53 13.52 4.96
N ARG A 102 -2.77 13.82 5.39
CA ARG A 102 -3.08 14.36 6.72
C ARG A 102 -2.81 13.35 7.84
N GLU A 103 -3.27 12.10 7.69
CA GLU A 103 -3.11 11.05 8.72
C GLU A 103 -1.64 10.66 8.92
N LEU A 104 -0.83 10.78 7.88
CA LEU A 104 0.62 10.55 7.93
C LEU A 104 1.42 11.82 8.26
N GLY A 105 0.78 12.99 8.35
CA GLY A 105 1.45 14.26 8.66
C GLY A 105 2.46 14.68 7.59
N LEU A 106 2.18 14.40 6.31
CA LEU A 106 3.11 14.61 5.21
C LEU A 106 3.18 16.06 4.71
N GLY A 107 2.33 16.95 5.22
CA GLY A 107 2.38 18.38 4.92
C GLY A 107 2.17 18.71 3.45
N GLY A 108 1.31 17.96 2.76
CA GLY A 108 1.01 18.13 1.34
C GLY A 108 1.98 17.43 0.40
N ARG A 109 3.01 16.73 0.89
CA ARG A 109 3.96 16.00 0.02
C ARG A 109 3.27 14.93 -0.83
N LEU A 110 2.31 14.21 -0.27
CA LEU A 110 1.55 13.21 -1.02
C LEU A 110 0.56 13.89 -1.97
N ILE A 111 -0.07 14.99 -1.56
CA ILE A 111 -0.94 15.77 -2.45
C ILE A 111 -0.15 16.34 -3.64
N ALA A 112 1.09 16.78 -3.43
CA ALA A 112 1.98 17.26 -4.49
C ALA A 112 2.43 16.14 -5.44
N SER A 113 2.52 14.89 -4.96
CA SER A 113 2.83 13.74 -5.80
C SER A 113 2.25 12.43 -5.24
N TYR A 114 1.20 11.93 -5.87
CA TYR A 114 0.61 10.62 -5.56
C TYR A 114 1.59 9.46 -5.72
N ASN A 115 2.61 9.64 -6.57
CA ASN A 115 3.66 8.65 -6.75
C ASN A 115 4.54 8.46 -5.52
N LEU A 116 4.43 9.30 -4.49
CA LEU A 116 5.10 9.09 -3.21
C LEU A 116 4.75 7.72 -2.60
N LEU A 117 3.51 7.21 -2.80
CA LEU A 117 3.11 5.85 -2.40
C LEU A 117 3.73 4.73 -3.23
N LEU A 118 4.48 5.05 -4.29
CA LEU A 118 5.25 4.09 -5.11
C LEU A 118 6.74 4.20 -4.85
N THR A 119 7.24 5.41 -4.57
CA THR A 119 8.67 5.69 -4.50
C THR A 119 9.22 5.69 -3.07
N ASP A 120 8.36 5.89 -2.06
CA ASP A 120 8.75 5.87 -0.65
C ASP A 120 8.06 4.70 0.06
N ILE A 121 8.77 3.58 0.15
CA ILE A 121 8.23 2.33 0.70
C ILE A 121 7.89 2.46 2.19
N ALA A 122 8.63 3.29 2.93
CA ALA A 122 8.39 3.51 4.35
C ALA A 122 7.12 4.31 4.60
N ILE A 123 6.81 5.28 3.71
CA ILE A 123 5.51 5.97 3.70
C ILE A 123 4.40 5.01 3.26
N ALA A 124 4.61 4.27 2.17
CA ALA A 124 3.61 3.35 1.61
C ALA A 124 3.20 2.24 2.60
N ALA A 125 4.13 1.79 3.43
CA ALA A 125 3.92 0.71 4.41
C ALA A 125 3.23 1.16 5.72
N GLN A 126 3.06 2.46 5.97
CA GLN A 126 2.49 2.96 7.22
C GLN A 126 1.08 2.39 7.46
N PRO A 127 0.79 1.71 8.59
CA PRO A 127 -0.54 1.15 8.88
C PRO A 127 -1.67 2.17 8.82
N ARG A 128 -1.39 3.44 9.11
CA ARG A 128 -2.39 4.51 8.99
C ARG A 128 -2.84 4.74 7.54
N ALA A 129 -2.02 4.39 6.55
CA ALA A 129 -2.43 4.34 5.16
C ALA A 129 -3.41 3.18 4.87
N TYR A 130 -3.52 2.18 5.76
CA TYR A 130 -4.42 1.02 5.65
C TYR A 130 -5.80 1.28 6.22
N SER A 131 -6.14 2.53 6.58
CA SER A 131 -7.53 2.92 6.74
C SER A 131 -8.31 2.43 5.52
N PRO A 132 -9.41 1.68 5.68
CA PRO A 132 -10.18 1.20 4.54
C PRO A 132 -10.47 2.42 3.66
N PRO A 133 -10.17 2.36 2.34
CA PRO A 133 -10.58 3.42 1.44
C PRO A 133 -12.08 3.60 1.66
N ILE A 134 -12.58 4.83 1.59
CA ILE A 134 -14.03 5.04 1.67
C ILE A 134 -14.63 4.14 0.57
N LEU A 135 -15.21 3.01 0.98
CA LEU A 135 -15.77 1.99 0.08
C LEU A 135 -17.00 2.53 -0.64
N ILE A 136 -17.45 3.71 -0.21
CA ILE A 136 -18.48 4.52 -0.79
C ILE A 136 -17.76 5.63 -1.57
N PRO A 137 -17.73 5.61 -2.91
CA PRO A 137 -17.31 6.79 -3.65
C PRO A 137 -18.14 7.99 -3.15
N PRO A 138 -17.57 9.20 -3.02
CA PRO A 138 -18.36 10.39 -2.70
C PRO A 138 -19.41 10.56 -3.81
N GLU A 139 -20.62 10.11 -3.52
CA GLU A 139 -21.84 10.01 -4.36
C GLU A 139 -21.63 9.61 -5.84
N GLU A 140 -22.16 8.44 -6.22
CA GLU A 140 -22.36 8.06 -7.62
C GLU A 140 -23.27 9.03 -8.38
#